data_AF-A0A536YLB3-F1
#
_entry.id   AF-A0A536YLB3-F1
#
_cell.length_a   1.000
_cell.length_b   1.000
_cell.length_c   1.000
_cell.angle_alpha   90.00
_cell.angle_beta   90.00
_cell.angle_gamma   90.00
#
_symmetry.space_group_name_H-M   'P 1'
#
loop_
_entity.id
_entity.type
_entity.pdbx_description
1 polymer ?
#
loop_
_entity_poly.entity_id
_entity_poly.type
_entity_poly.pdbx_seq_one_letter_code
_entity_poly.pdbx_strand_id
1 'polypeptide(L)'
;TERLLLRSTGRGASMAQVAAEAGLAKGTVYLYFSSKEELLLALFERNIDSFFAALTGMLEGSAPLGIDPILALIQRRMLEPPLLLPLAGRCLGWFGQSVPIEAARAFNEGMAGRLERAGLGLERHFHALRTGDGVALLRHSYALILGFWQTRQGAVTPCAPRPSGTAIDDHAAAFARSCAQDLERALRALWEGTLYREGSRAARRAPKARSDVAV
;
A
#
# COMPACT_ATOMS: atom_id res chain seq x y z
N THR A 1 14.51 -7.57 -14.48
CA THR A 1 13.19 -8.15 -14.10
C THR A 1 12.06 -7.12 -14.04
N GLU A 2 12.14 -6.06 -13.22
CA GLU A 2 11.06 -5.02 -13.17
C GLU A 2 10.82 -4.34 -14.54
N ARG A 3 11.88 -3.99 -15.26
CA ARG A 3 11.78 -3.41 -16.62
C ARG A 3 11.02 -4.30 -17.61
N LEU A 4 11.10 -5.62 -17.46
CA LEU A 4 10.43 -6.58 -18.32
C LEU A 4 8.93 -6.68 -18.01
N LEU A 5 8.56 -6.67 -16.72
CA LEU A 5 7.16 -6.67 -16.29
C LEU A 5 6.43 -5.41 -16.74
N LEU A 6 7.13 -4.27 -16.83
CA LEU A 6 6.61 -3.01 -17.36
C LEU A 6 6.37 -3.05 -18.87
N ARG A 7 7.13 -3.85 -19.62
CA ARG A 7 6.98 -3.99 -21.08
C ARG A 7 5.93 -5.04 -21.48
N SER A 8 5.64 -6.00 -20.62
CA SER A 8 4.65 -7.05 -20.88
C SER A 8 3.22 -6.58 -20.55
N THR A 9 2.54 -5.90 -21.48
CA THR A 9 1.14 -5.48 -21.29
C THR A 9 0.18 -6.68 -21.32
N GLY A 10 -0.72 -6.77 -20.34
CA GLY A 10 -1.87 -7.69 -20.33
C GLY A 10 -1.63 -9.11 -19.79
N ARG A 11 -0.56 -9.80 -20.20
CA ARG A 11 -0.30 -11.21 -19.80
C ARG A 11 0.83 -11.41 -18.77
N GLY A 12 1.57 -10.35 -18.46
CA GLY A 12 2.76 -10.38 -17.59
C GLY A 12 3.94 -11.17 -18.18
N ALA A 13 5.16 -10.93 -17.72
CA ALA A 13 6.36 -11.59 -18.23
C ALA A 13 6.34 -13.11 -18.00
N SER A 14 6.75 -13.91 -18.98
CA SER A 14 6.92 -15.36 -18.80
C SER A 14 8.24 -15.65 -18.06
N MET A 15 8.35 -16.82 -17.40
CA MET A 15 9.60 -17.24 -16.76
C MET A 15 10.79 -17.28 -17.75
N ALA A 16 10.53 -17.62 -19.01
CA ALA A 16 11.56 -17.59 -20.06
C ALA A 16 12.02 -16.17 -20.40
N GLN A 17 11.08 -15.21 -20.46
CA GLN A 17 11.43 -13.80 -20.66
C GLN A 17 12.19 -13.24 -19.46
N VAL A 18 11.79 -13.61 -18.24
CA VAL A 18 12.49 -13.22 -17.00
C VAL A 18 13.93 -13.74 -16.99
N ALA A 19 14.12 -15.00 -17.37
CA ALA A 19 15.45 -15.61 -17.48
C ALA A 19 16.31 -14.88 -18.52
N ALA A 20 15.78 -14.64 -19.72
CA ALA A 20 16.47 -13.92 -20.79
C ALA A 20 16.87 -12.50 -20.37
N GLU A 21 15.97 -11.75 -19.73
CA GLU A 21 16.27 -10.40 -19.21
C GLU A 21 17.33 -10.41 -18.09
N ALA A 22 17.35 -11.47 -17.29
CA ALA A 22 18.34 -11.64 -16.23
C ALA A 22 19.69 -12.18 -16.75
N GLY A 23 19.81 -12.51 -18.05
CA GLY A 23 20.98 -13.19 -18.60
C GLY A 23 21.17 -14.61 -18.08
N LEU A 24 20.09 -15.23 -17.59
CA LEU A 24 20.09 -16.58 -17.00
C LEU A 24 19.43 -17.59 -17.93
N ALA A 25 19.83 -18.85 -17.82
CA ALA A 25 19.09 -19.95 -18.41
C ALA A 25 17.74 -20.11 -17.69
N LYS A 26 16.69 -20.52 -18.42
CA LYS A 26 15.36 -20.76 -17.84
C LYS A 26 15.43 -21.70 -16.64
N GLY A 27 16.20 -22.79 -16.74
CA GLY A 27 16.40 -23.75 -15.64
C GLY A 27 16.99 -23.14 -14.38
N THR A 28 17.88 -22.15 -14.50
CA THR A 28 18.49 -21.45 -13.35
C THR A 28 17.45 -20.66 -12.56
N VAL A 29 16.47 -20.05 -13.22
CA VAL A 29 15.40 -19.31 -12.53
C VAL A 29 14.49 -20.25 -11.74
N TYR A 30 14.22 -21.46 -12.26
CA TYR A 30 13.42 -22.47 -11.57
C TYR A 30 14.10 -23.07 -10.33
N LEU A 31 15.41 -22.88 -10.13
CA LEU A 31 16.09 -23.25 -8.89
C LEU A 31 15.68 -22.35 -7.71
N TYR A 32 15.22 -21.13 -7.99
CA TYR A 32 14.85 -20.14 -6.98
C TYR A 32 13.34 -19.94 -6.85
N PHE A 33 12.59 -20.15 -7.94
CA PHE A 33 11.16 -19.92 -7.98
C PHE A 33 10.47 -21.05 -8.74
N SER A 34 9.62 -21.79 -8.02
CA SER A 34 8.84 -22.91 -8.53
C SER A 34 7.76 -22.46 -9.52
N SER A 35 7.27 -21.22 -9.35
CA SER A 35 6.26 -20.62 -10.23
C SER A 35 6.55 -19.14 -10.53
N LYS A 36 5.85 -18.63 -11.55
CA LYS A 36 5.87 -17.20 -11.88
C LYS A 36 5.26 -16.38 -10.74
N GLU A 37 4.23 -16.91 -10.09
CA GLU A 37 3.51 -16.28 -9.00
C GLU A 37 4.40 -16.15 -7.76
N GLU A 38 5.21 -17.18 -7.47
CA GLU A 38 6.23 -17.11 -6.40
C GLU A 38 7.27 -16.02 -6.69
N LEU A 39 7.75 -15.91 -7.93
CA LEU A 39 8.65 -14.83 -8.35
C LEU A 39 8.02 -13.45 -8.20
N LEU A 40 6.75 -13.30 -8.58
CA LEU A 40 6.02 -12.03 -8.45
C LEU A 40 5.78 -11.67 -6.97
N LEU A 41 5.52 -12.66 -6.12
CA LEU A 41 5.39 -12.48 -4.68
C LEU A 41 6.70 -12.02 -4.05
N ALA A 42 7.82 -12.66 -4.40
CA ALA A 42 9.15 -12.26 -3.92
C ALA A 42 9.52 -10.84 -4.38
N LEU A 43 9.16 -10.47 -5.61
CA LEU A 43 9.36 -9.11 -6.11
C LEU A 43 8.50 -8.09 -5.35
N PHE A 44 7.25 -8.44 -5.06
CA PHE A 44 6.37 -7.60 -4.25
C PHE A 44 6.94 -7.41 -2.84
N GLU A 45 7.35 -8.50 -2.19
CA GLU A 45 7.95 -8.49 -0.86
C GLU A 45 9.18 -7.58 -0.80
N ARG A 46 10.09 -7.69 -1.76
CA ARG A 46 11.28 -6.80 -1.83
C ARG A 46 10.93 -5.31 -1.83
N ASN A 47 9.87 -4.93 -2.54
CA ASN A 47 9.46 -3.53 -2.60
C ASN A 47 8.80 -3.08 -1.29
N ILE A 48 7.98 -3.93 -0.69
CA ILE A 48 7.39 -3.68 0.63
C ILE A 48 8.47 -3.57 1.71
N ASP A 49 9.52 -4.39 1.63
CA ASP A 49 10.66 -4.34 2.56
C ASP A 49 11.37 -3.00 2.50
N SER A 50 11.61 -2.49 1.28
CA SER A 50 12.20 -1.18 1.10
C SER A 50 11.33 -0.07 1.69
N PHE A 51 10.00 -0.18 1.60
CA PHE A 51 9.08 0.78 2.21
C PHE A 51 9.16 0.74 3.73
N PHE A 52 9.01 -0.44 4.34
CA PHE A 52 9.02 -0.58 5.79
C PHE A 52 10.37 -0.23 6.40
N ALA A 53 11.49 -0.61 5.76
CA ALA A 53 12.82 -0.21 6.23
C ALA A 53 12.98 1.31 6.25
N ALA A 54 12.51 2.01 5.22
CA ALA A 54 12.56 3.47 5.18
C ALA A 54 11.64 4.11 6.24
N LEU A 55 10.43 3.57 6.44
CA LEU A 55 9.51 4.05 7.47
C LEU A 55 10.08 3.84 8.87
N THR A 56 10.58 2.65 9.19
CA THR A 56 11.21 2.35 10.47
C THR A 56 12.42 3.25 10.71
N GLY A 57 13.28 3.46 9.71
CA GLY A 57 14.42 4.38 9.84
C GLY A 57 14.02 5.83 10.12
N MET A 58 12.88 6.29 9.58
CA MET A 58 12.34 7.62 9.91
C MET A 58 11.83 7.70 11.35
N LEU A 59 11.24 6.61 11.86
CA LEU A 59 10.66 6.53 13.21
C LEU A 59 11.71 6.26 14.30
N GLU A 60 12.89 5.78 13.95
CA GLU A 60 14.02 5.62 14.88
C GLU A 60 14.76 6.93 15.14
N GLY A 61 14.56 7.95 14.29
CA GLY A 61 15.13 9.28 14.48
C GLY A 61 14.50 10.02 15.66
N SER A 62 15.31 10.78 16.41
CA SER A 62 14.84 11.56 17.57
C SER A 62 14.13 12.87 17.21
N ALA A 63 14.14 13.26 15.93
CA ALA A 63 13.49 14.49 15.49
C ALA A 63 11.95 14.31 15.46
N PRO A 64 11.18 15.34 15.87
CA PRO A 64 9.73 15.32 15.69
C PRO A 64 9.38 15.05 14.23
N LEU A 65 8.49 14.09 13.99
CA LEU A 65 8.09 13.67 12.64
C LEU A 65 6.63 14.07 12.46
N GLY A 66 6.37 14.91 11.46
CA GLY A 66 5.00 15.18 11.02
C GLY A 66 4.44 14.05 10.15
N ILE A 67 3.19 14.19 9.72
CA ILE A 67 2.58 13.25 8.77
C ILE A 67 3.10 13.43 7.34
N ASP A 68 3.53 14.64 6.96
CA ASP A 68 3.91 14.94 5.56
C ASP A 68 5.09 14.10 5.06
N PRO A 69 6.18 13.90 5.82
CA PRO A 69 7.26 12.99 5.41
C PRO A 69 6.78 11.55 5.20
N ILE A 70 5.82 11.08 5.99
CA ILE A 70 5.27 9.73 5.88
C ILE A 70 4.40 9.61 4.62
N LEU A 71 3.54 10.60 4.35
CA LEU A 71 2.73 10.63 3.13
C LEU A 71 3.62 10.71 1.88
N ALA A 72 4.69 11.52 1.91
CA ALA A 72 5.68 11.57 0.84
C ALA A 72 6.40 10.23 0.64
N LEU A 73 6.70 9.51 1.72
CA LEU A 73 7.27 8.16 1.63
C LEU A 73 6.29 7.19 0.94
N ILE A 74 5.01 7.21 1.31
CA ILE A 74 3.95 6.41 0.67
C ILE A 74 3.87 6.74 -0.82
N GLN A 75 3.82 8.03 -1.18
CA GLN A 75 3.79 8.44 -2.59
C GLN A 75 4.99 7.86 -3.37
N ARG A 76 6.21 8.12 -2.89
CA ARG A 76 7.45 7.73 -3.57
C ARG A 76 7.67 6.21 -3.66
N ARG A 77 7.30 5.47 -2.63
CA ARG A 77 7.60 4.02 -2.53
C ARG A 77 6.42 3.13 -2.89
N MET A 78 5.19 3.65 -2.83
CA MET A 78 4.00 2.84 -3.12
C MET A 78 3.21 3.29 -4.34
N LEU A 79 3.09 4.60 -4.58
CA LEU A 79 2.19 5.12 -5.61
C LEU A 79 2.92 5.42 -6.93
N GLU A 80 4.13 5.99 -6.85
CA GLU A 80 4.96 6.28 -8.02
C GLU A 80 5.49 5.03 -8.72
N PRO A 81 5.94 3.97 -8.01
CA PRO A 81 6.46 2.78 -8.68
C PRO A 81 5.38 2.09 -9.50
N PRO A 82 5.52 2.00 -10.83
CA PRO A 82 4.46 1.55 -11.72
C PRO A 82 4.06 0.09 -11.54
N LEU A 83 4.87 -0.71 -10.83
CA LEU A 83 4.64 -2.14 -10.63
C LEU A 83 4.06 -2.50 -9.27
N LEU A 84 4.21 -1.67 -8.22
CA LEU A 84 3.89 -2.13 -6.87
C LEU A 84 2.41 -2.47 -6.72
N LEU A 85 1.54 -1.53 -7.09
CA LEU A 85 0.09 -1.70 -6.94
C LEU A 85 -0.48 -2.77 -7.88
N PRO A 86 -0.01 -2.90 -9.15
CA PRO A 86 -0.34 -4.06 -9.97
C PRO A 86 0.08 -5.41 -9.38
N LEU A 87 1.23 -5.48 -8.71
CA LEU A 87 1.67 -6.70 -8.01
C LEU A 87 0.79 -6.95 -6.77
N ALA A 88 0.52 -5.91 -5.97
CA ALA A 88 -0.35 -5.97 -4.80
C ALA A 88 -1.73 -6.56 -5.13
N GLY A 89 -2.38 -6.05 -6.19
CA GLY A 89 -3.68 -6.52 -6.62
C GLY A 89 -3.70 -7.98 -7.09
N ARG A 90 -2.57 -8.48 -7.61
CA ARG A 90 -2.42 -9.89 -8.02
C ARG A 90 -2.10 -10.81 -6.85
N CYS A 91 -1.19 -10.41 -5.97
CA CYS A 91 -0.80 -11.19 -4.80
C CYS A 91 -1.97 -11.39 -3.83
N LEU A 92 -2.79 -10.37 -3.59
CA LEU A 92 -3.94 -10.47 -2.70
C LEU A 92 -5.12 -11.27 -3.27
N GLY A 93 -5.17 -11.50 -4.59
CA GLY A 93 -6.23 -12.24 -5.27
C GLY A 93 -5.93 -13.72 -5.53
N TRP A 94 -4.71 -14.21 -5.27
CA TRP A 94 -4.22 -15.52 -5.76
C TRP A 94 -3.87 -16.56 -4.69
N PHE A 95 -4.29 -16.37 -3.44
CA PHE A 95 -3.97 -17.27 -2.33
C PHE A 95 -4.57 -18.70 -2.42
N GLY A 96 -4.95 -19.21 -3.60
CA GLY A 96 -5.63 -20.50 -3.74
C GLY A 96 -5.01 -21.57 -4.66
N GLN A 97 -4.14 -21.27 -5.63
CA GLN A 97 -3.78 -22.28 -6.66
C GLN A 97 -2.35 -22.29 -7.22
N SER A 98 -1.56 -21.21 -7.16
CA SER A 98 -0.29 -21.12 -7.93
C SER A 98 0.96 -20.71 -7.14
N VAL A 99 0.80 -20.31 -5.88
CA VAL A 99 1.91 -20.05 -4.95
C VAL A 99 2.00 -21.21 -3.97
N PRO A 100 3.19 -21.81 -3.74
CA PRO A 100 3.37 -22.82 -2.72
C PRO A 100 2.89 -22.33 -1.34
N ILE A 101 2.22 -23.21 -0.57
CA ILE A 101 1.67 -22.86 0.76
C ILE A 101 2.76 -22.30 1.68
N GLU A 102 3.97 -22.86 1.61
CA GLU A 102 5.10 -22.41 2.42
C GLU A 102 5.53 -20.99 2.09
N ALA A 103 5.61 -20.64 0.81
CA ALA A 103 5.93 -19.29 0.35
C ALA A 103 4.84 -18.28 0.76
N ALA A 104 3.56 -18.67 0.63
CA ALA A 104 2.44 -17.85 1.07
C ALA A 104 2.45 -17.61 2.59
N ARG A 105 2.76 -18.65 3.38
CA ARG A 105 2.90 -18.54 4.84
C ARG A 105 4.07 -17.64 5.23
N ALA A 106 5.25 -17.87 4.65
CA ALA A 106 6.45 -17.06 4.92
C ALA A 106 6.20 -15.58 4.62
N PHE A 107 5.52 -15.29 3.49
CA PHE A 107 5.12 -13.94 3.14
C PHE A 107 4.16 -13.33 4.17
N ASN A 108 3.11 -14.05 4.60
CA ASN A 108 2.15 -13.56 5.59
C ASN A 108 2.80 -13.27 6.94
N GLU A 109 3.67 -14.18 7.43
CA GLU A 109 4.44 -14.01 8.66
C GLU A 109 5.36 -12.80 8.57
N GLY A 110 6.11 -12.67 7.47
CA GLY A 110 6.99 -11.53 7.25
C GLY A 110 6.21 -10.21 7.18
N MET A 111 5.08 -10.18 6.48
CA MET A 111 4.21 -8.99 6.40
C MET A 111 3.67 -8.60 7.79
N ALA A 112 3.21 -9.56 8.57
CA ALA A 112 2.74 -9.31 9.94
C ALA A 112 3.84 -8.70 10.81
N GLY A 113 5.05 -9.26 10.78
CA GLY A 113 6.18 -8.74 11.55
C GLY A 113 6.66 -7.35 11.09
N ARG A 114 6.50 -7.00 9.82
CA ARG A 114 6.79 -5.64 9.31
C ARG A 114 5.76 -4.62 9.80
N LEU A 115 4.48 -4.97 9.68
CA LEU A 115 3.37 -4.15 10.18
C LEU A 115 3.50 -3.90 11.67
N GLU A 116 3.80 -4.93 12.46
CA GLU A 116 3.97 -4.82 13.90
C GLU A 116 5.15 -3.92 14.28
N ARG A 117 6.34 -4.13 13.71
CA ARG A 117 7.51 -3.28 13.99
C ARG A 117 7.27 -1.81 13.63
N ALA A 118 6.68 -1.55 12.47
CA ALA A 118 6.36 -0.19 12.07
C ALA A 118 5.24 0.43 12.90
N GLY A 119 4.21 -0.34 13.25
CA GLY A 119 3.12 0.07 14.13
C GLY A 119 3.62 0.48 15.51
N LEU A 120 4.49 -0.33 16.13
CA LEU A 120 5.16 0.01 17.38
C LEU A 120 6.06 1.24 17.26
N GLY A 121 6.73 1.42 16.12
CA GLY A 121 7.47 2.64 15.82
C GLY A 121 6.56 3.88 15.81
N LEU A 122 5.40 3.78 15.16
CA LEU A 122 4.41 4.85 15.11
C LEU A 122 3.85 5.18 16.49
N GLU A 123 3.50 4.17 17.28
CA GLU A 123 2.96 4.36 18.64
C GLU A 123 3.96 5.01 19.59
N ARG A 124 5.26 4.68 19.46
CA ARG A 124 6.31 5.34 20.24
C ARG A 124 6.52 6.80 19.82
N HIS A 125 6.43 7.09 18.52
CA HIS A 125 6.71 8.42 17.98
C HIS A 125 5.52 9.38 18.14
N PHE A 126 4.31 8.86 18.01
CA PHE A 126 3.06 9.61 18.10
C PHE A 126 2.30 9.20 19.36
N HIS A 127 2.51 9.93 20.46
CA HIS A 127 1.90 9.64 21.77
C HIS A 127 0.36 9.65 21.78
N ALA A 128 -0.29 10.18 20.74
CA ALA A 128 -1.74 10.11 20.58
C ALA A 128 -2.25 8.74 20.12
N LEU A 129 -1.36 7.83 19.68
CA LEU A 129 -1.71 6.47 19.28
C LEU A 129 -1.69 5.54 20.48
N ARG A 130 -2.71 4.69 20.60
CA ARG A 130 -2.76 3.63 21.60
C ARG A 130 -2.11 2.37 21.05
N THR A 131 -1.81 1.43 21.95
CA THR A 131 -1.33 0.10 21.58
C THR A 131 -2.25 -0.59 20.57
N GLY A 132 -1.71 -0.94 19.41
CA GLY A 132 -2.42 -1.57 18.29
C GLY A 132 -2.97 -0.59 17.24
N ASP A 133 -3.08 0.71 17.55
CA ASP A 133 -3.59 1.70 16.62
C ASP A 133 -2.59 1.98 15.48
N GLY A 134 -1.28 1.82 15.72
CA GLY A 134 -0.25 2.00 14.69
C GLY A 134 -0.38 0.95 13.57
N VAL A 135 -0.55 -0.32 13.95
CA VAL A 135 -0.78 -1.41 13.00
C VAL A 135 -2.09 -1.21 12.24
N ALA A 136 -3.16 -0.82 12.95
CA ALA A 136 -4.44 -0.56 12.35
C ALA A 136 -4.37 0.60 11.33
N LEU A 137 -3.67 1.69 11.67
CA LEU A 137 -3.47 2.85 10.80
C LEU A 137 -2.74 2.47 9.50
N LEU A 138 -1.67 1.67 9.58
CA LEU A 138 -0.94 1.17 8.42
C LEU A 138 -1.84 0.30 7.52
N ARG A 139 -2.59 -0.63 8.12
CA ARG A 139 -3.52 -1.50 7.40
C ARG A 139 -4.63 -0.71 6.70
N HIS A 140 -5.23 0.27 7.37
CA HIS A 140 -6.26 1.14 6.79
C HIS A 140 -5.70 1.99 5.64
N SER A 141 -4.48 2.52 5.81
CA SER A 141 -3.78 3.27 4.76
C SER A 141 -3.59 2.41 3.51
N TYR A 142 -3.12 1.17 3.69
CA TYR A 142 -2.94 0.24 2.59
C TYR A 142 -4.25 -0.15 1.89
N ALA A 143 -5.32 -0.39 2.66
CA ALA A 143 -6.64 -0.69 2.10
C ALA A 143 -7.18 0.46 1.24
N LEU A 144 -7.01 1.72 1.69
CA LEU A 144 -7.37 2.89 0.89
C LEU A 144 -6.55 2.96 -0.40
N ILE A 145 -5.23 2.84 -0.31
CA ILE A 145 -4.34 2.87 -1.47
C ILE A 145 -4.76 1.84 -2.52
N LEU A 146 -4.99 0.59 -2.08
CA LEU A 146 -5.37 -0.49 -2.98
C LEU A 146 -6.76 -0.26 -3.58
N GLY A 147 -7.74 0.16 -2.77
CA GLY A 147 -9.10 0.44 -3.24
C GLY A 147 -9.16 1.54 -4.30
N PHE A 148 -8.48 2.67 -4.05
CA PHE A 148 -8.39 3.77 -5.02
C PHE A 148 -7.65 3.36 -6.31
N TRP A 149 -6.63 2.52 -6.19
CA TRP A 149 -5.95 2.00 -7.37
C TRP A 149 -6.84 1.07 -8.20
N GLN A 150 -7.63 0.20 -7.56
CA GLN A 150 -8.56 -0.70 -8.23
C GLN A 150 -9.67 0.06 -8.98
N THR A 151 -10.27 1.07 -8.35
CA THR A 151 -11.31 1.90 -8.99
C THR A 151 -10.76 2.66 -10.20
N ARG A 152 -9.49 3.13 -10.13
CA ARG A 152 -8.81 3.74 -11.28
C ARG A 152 -8.63 2.77 -12.45
N GLN A 153 -8.31 1.51 -12.19
CA GLN A 153 -8.13 0.50 -13.24
C GLN A 153 -9.44 0.08 -13.91
N GLY A 154 -10.54 0.02 -13.14
CA GLY A 154 -11.88 -0.22 -13.67
C GLY A 154 -12.32 0.84 -14.69
N ALA A 155 -11.83 2.08 -14.57
CA ALA A 155 -12.07 3.14 -15.55
C ALA A 155 -11.22 2.99 -16.84
N VAL A 156 -10.03 2.37 -16.75
CA VAL A 156 -9.04 2.30 -17.83
C VAL A 156 -9.16 1.02 -18.68
N THR A 157 -9.76 -0.06 -18.16
CA THR A 157 -9.91 -1.34 -18.89
C THR A 157 -11.37 -1.55 -19.31
N PRO A 158 -11.78 -1.13 -20.51
CA PRO A 158 -13.14 -1.35 -20.97
C PRO A 158 -13.42 -2.82 -21.29
N CYS A 159 -14.64 -3.27 -20.99
CA CYS A 159 -15.16 -4.58 -21.43
C CYS A 159 -15.26 -4.74 -22.96
N ALA A 160 -15.03 -3.69 -23.75
CA ALA A 160 -15.08 -3.71 -25.21
C ALA A 160 -14.01 -2.78 -25.82
N PRO A 161 -13.44 -3.13 -27.00
CA PRO A 161 -12.52 -2.24 -27.72
C PRO A 161 -13.22 -0.92 -28.06
N ARG A 162 -12.64 0.21 -27.63
CA ARG A 162 -13.21 1.55 -27.84
C ARG A 162 -12.63 2.22 -29.10
N PRO A 163 -13.45 2.93 -29.88
CA PRO A 163 -12.94 3.77 -30.97
C PRO A 163 -12.11 4.93 -30.38
N SER A 164 -10.91 5.12 -30.92
CA SER A 164 -9.94 6.13 -30.48
C SER A 164 -10.40 7.56 -30.78
N GLY A 165 -10.33 8.48 -29.80
CA GLY A 165 -10.42 9.93 -30.02
C GLY A 165 -11.74 10.59 -29.59
N THR A 166 -12.38 10.16 -28.51
CA THR A 166 -13.66 10.72 -28.04
C THR A 166 -13.52 11.41 -26.67
N ALA A 167 -14.40 12.36 -26.36
CA ALA A 167 -14.48 13.10 -25.08
C ALA A 167 -14.52 12.21 -23.80
N ILE A 168 -14.78 10.91 -23.97
CA ILE A 168 -14.76 9.89 -22.90
C ILE A 168 -13.32 9.65 -22.38
N ASP A 169 -12.30 9.79 -23.23
CA ASP A 169 -10.89 9.66 -22.84
C ASP A 169 -10.48 10.81 -21.89
N ASP A 170 -11.02 12.01 -22.12
CA ASP A 170 -10.82 13.16 -21.23
C ASP A 170 -11.50 12.97 -19.87
N HIS A 171 -12.70 12.37 -19.83
CA HIS A 171 -13.39 12.03 -18.59
C HIS A 171 -12.68 10.94 -17.80
N ALA A 172 -12.14 9.91 -18.47
CA ALA A 172 -11.36 8.86 -17.81
C ALA A 172 -10.05 9.42 -17.23
N ALA A 173 -9.37 10.30 -17.97
CA ALA A 173 -8.18 11.00 -17.48
C ALA A 173 -8.51 11.96 -16.32
N ALA A 174 -9.63 12.67 -16.39
CA ALA A 174 -10.12 13.53 -15.31
C ALA A 174 -10.46 12.73 -14.05
N PHE A 175 -11.16 11.60 -14.19
CA PHE A 175 -11.46 10.68 -13.09
C PHE A 175 -10.18 10.13 -12.45
N ALA A 176 -9.22 9.67 -13.26
CA ALA A 176 -7.94 9.17 -12.77
C ALA A 176 -7.15 10.25 -11.99
N ARG A 177 -7.20 11.51 -12.43
CA ARG A 177 -6.61 12.65 -11.70
C ARG A 177 -7.34 12.93 -10.39
N SER A 178 -8.69 12.91 -10.40
CA SER A 178 -9.49 13.06 -9.18
C SER A 178 -9.17 11.96 -8.17
N CYS A 179 -9.14 10.70 -8.58
CA CYS A 179 -8.83 9.58 -7.69
C CYS A 179 -7.47 9.71 -7.00
N ALA A 180 -6.45 10.24 -7.69
CA ALA A 180 -5.14 10.47 -7.09
C ALA A 180 -5.19 11.57 -6.01
N GLN A 181 -5.88 12.68 -6.30
CA GLN A 181 -6.09 13.77 -5.35
C GLN A 181 -6.95 13.35 -4.16
N ASP A 182 -7.98 12.55 -4.42
CA ASP A 182 -8.91 12.04 -3.42
C ASP A 182 -8.24 11.01 -2.51
N LEU A 183 -7.33 10.17 -3.04
CA LEU A 183 -6.50 9.28 -2.22
C LEU A 183 -5.60 10.05 -1.27
N GLU A 184 -4.91 11.10 -1.74
CA GLU A 184 -4.06 11.91 -0.88
C GLU A 184 -4.87 12.57 0.25
N ARG A 185 -6.02 13.16 -0.08
CA ARG A 185 -6.94 13.75 0.90
C ARG A 185 -7.44 12.71 1.90
N ALA A 186 -7.82 11.52 1.43
CA ALA A 186 -8.31 10.44 2.27
C ALA A 186 -7.23 9.91 3.23
N LEU A 187 -6.00 9.73 2.75
CA LEU A 187 -4.86 9.35 3.59
C LEU A 187 -4.56 10.42 4.62
N ARG A 188 -4.47 11.68 4.23
CA ARG A 188 -4.26 12.79 5.17
C ARG A 188 -5.35 12.83 6.25
N ALA A 189 -6.62 12.77 5.85
CA ALA A 189 -7.74 12.76 6.79
C ALA A 189 -7.73 11.55 7.73
N LEU A 190 -7.32 10.37 7.25
CA LEU A 190 -7.15 9.17 8.08
C LEU A 190 -6.05 9.38 9.14
N TRP A 191 -4.90 9.91 8.73
CA TRP A 191 -3.76 10.13 9.62
C TRP A 191 -4.06 11.23 10.64
N GLU A 192 -4.53 12.39 10.20
CA GLU A 192 -4.94 13.49 11.07
C GLU A 192 -6.09 13.06 12.00
N GLY A 193 -7.11 12.41 11.46
CA GLY A 193 -8.25 11.94 12.24
C GLY A 193 -7.89 10.93 13.32
N THR A 194 -6.84 10.12 13.09
CA THR A 194 -6.32 9.18 14.08
C THR A 194 -5.45 9.89 15.12
N LEU A 195 -4.55 10.78 14.68
CA LEU A 195 -3.60 11.47 15.56
C LEU A 195 -4.23 12.60 16.41
N TYR A 196 -5.29 13.24 15.92
CA TYR A 196 -5.92 14.39 16.60
C TYR A 196 -7.25 14.05 17.29
N ARG A 197 -7.71 12.79 17.22
CA ARG A 197 -9.00 12.35 17.81
C ARG A 197 -9.09 12.53 19.33
N GLU A 198 -7.96 12.58 20.02
CA GLU A 198 -7.93 12.64 21.49
C GLU A 198 -8.26 14.04 22.05
N GLY A 199 -7.91 15.13 21.35
CA GLY A 199 -8.21 16.49 21.80
C GLY A 199 -9.72 16.76 21.91
N SER A 200 -10.52 16.23 20.98
CA SER A 200 -11.98 16.45 20.95
C SER A 200 -12.77 15.50 21.85
N ARG A 201 -12.23 14.32 22.20
CA ARG A 201 -12.92 13.34 23.06
C ARG A 201 -12.70 13.63 24.54
N ALA A 202 -11.53 14.15 24.91
CA ALA A 202 -11.26 14.69 26.25
C ALA A 202 -12.12 15.93 26.55
N ALA A 203 -12.24 16.86 25.59
CA ALA A 203 -13.09 18.05 25.73
C ALA A 203 -14.59 17.73 25.87
N ARG A 204 -15.09 16.62 25.29
CA ARG A 204 -16.49 16.18 25.44
C ARG A 204 -16.79 15.41 26.73
N ARG A 205 -15.77 15.00 27.49
CA ARG A 205 -15.92 14.26 28.75
C ARG A 205 -15.86 15.14 30.01
N ALA A 206 -15.61 16.45 29.89
CA ALA A 206 -15.73 17.36 31.01
C ALA A 206 -17.20 17.39 31.49
N PRO A 207 -17.49 17.05 32.76
CA PRO A 207 -18.86 17.09 33.26
C PRO A 207 -19.35 18.54 33.28
N LYS A 208 -20.53 18.80 32.71
CA LYS A 208 -21.28 20.04 32.98
C LYS A 208 -21.46 20.12 34.49
N ALA A 209 -20.75 21.04 35.15
CA ALA A 209 -21.02 21.38 36.54
C ALA A 209 -22.51 21.73 36.64
N ARG A 210 -23.26 20.93 37.40
CA ARG A 210 -24.65 21.24 37.76
C ARG A 210 -24.61 22.57 38.52
N SER A 211 -25.20 23.60 37.93
CA SER A 211 -25.63 24.77 38.69
C SER A 211 -26.86 24.34 39.50
N ASP A 212 -26.63 23.92 40.75
CA ASP A 212 -27.67 23.96 41.76
C ASP A 212 -28.06 25.44 41.96
N VAL A 213 -29.23 25.80 41.45
CA VAL A 213 -29.92 27.02 41.88
C VAL A 213 -30.95 26.57 42.91
N ALA A 214 -30.55 26.71 44.17
CA ALA A 214 -31.46 26.82 45.28
C ALA A 214 -32.05 28.24 45.26
N VAL A 215 -33.36 28.36 45.03
CA VAL A 215 -34.29 29.30 45.68
C VAL A 215 -35.69 28.68 45.61
#